data_AF-A0A520DSJ6-F1
#
_entry.id   AF-A0A520DSJ6-F1
#
_cell.length_a   1.000
_cell.length_b   1.000
_cell.length_c   1.000
_cell.angle_alpha   90.00
_cell.angle_beta   90.00
_cell.angle_gamma   90.00
#
_symmetry.space_group_name_H-M   'P 1'
#
loop_
_entity.id
_entity.type
_entity.pdbx_description
1 polymer ?
#
loop_
_entity_poly.entity_id
_entity_poly.type
_entity_poly.pdbx_seq_one_letter_code
_entity_poly.pdbx_strand_id
1 'polypeptide(L)'
;MIENKSFVIFALASLLWFSKADAQTKPYDSTYRPGKYKELVKKFNAEPIAKKEYVFLGNSITAGTDWSKLLSLPQAKNRGISGDITFGVLERLQEVIDRKPAKVFVLIGINDVSRDIPDSLILRNYKIIIERIRKGSKKTQIYFYTLLPVNASFEKFKNHYGKDDHILYLNDEI
;
A
#
# COMPACT_ATOMS: atom_id res chain seq x y z
N MET A 1 44.46 41.99 -59.45
CA MET A 1 43.33 42.69 -58.80
C MET A 1 42.21 41.67 -58.65
N ILE A 2 42.24 40.90 -57.57
CA ILE A 2 41.52 41.10 -56.28
C ILE A 2 40.06 40.59 -56.37
N GLU A 3 39.86 39.46 -55.67
CA GLU A 3 38.65 39.00 -54.93
C GLU A 3 37.33 38.77 -55.71
N ASN A 4 36.50 37.78 -55.40
CA ASN A 4 36.18 37.28 -54.07
C ASN A 4 35.60 35.84 -54.13
N LYS A 5 36.02 34.98 -53.20
CA LYS A 5 35.47 33.65 -52.97
C LYS A 5 34.19 33.80 -52.14
N SER A 6 33.09 33.19 -52.56
CA SER A 6 31.90 33.03 -51.71
C SER A 6 31.55 31.56 -51.60
N PHE A 7 32.09 30.93 -50.55
CA PHE A 7 31.59 29.67 -50.02
C PHE A 7 30.27 29.95 -49.31
N VAL A 8 29.16 29.46 -49.86
CA VAL A 8 27.87 29.47 -49.16
C VAL A 8 27.85 28.27 -48.22
N ILE A 9 28.15 28.50 -46.94
CA ILE A 9 27.97 27.53 -45.88
C ILE A 9 26.48 27.51 -45.52
N PHE A 10 25.77 26.46 -45.92
CA PHE A 10 24.44 26.15 -45.38
C PHE A 10 24.60 25.69 -43.92
N ALA A 11 24.47 26.61 -42.98
CA ALA A 11 24.33 26.27 -41.58
C ALA A 11 22.91 25.73 -41.34
N LEU A 12 22.77 24.40 -41.26
CA LEU A 12 21.57 23.76 -40.71
C LEU A 12 21.49 24.10 -39.22
N ALA A 13 20.78 25.19 -38.88
CA ALA A 13 20.35 25.44 -37.52
C ALA A 13 19.19 24.48 -37.20
N SER A 14 19.50 23.32 -36.65
CA SER A 14 18.50 22.45 -36.03
C SER A 14 17.96 23.15 -34.77
N LEU A 15 16.80 23.79 -34.91
CA LEU A 15 15.99 24.27 -33.78
C LEU A 15 15.55 23.05 -32.96
N LEU A 16 16.31 22.70 -31.93
CA LEU A 16 15.86 21.81 -30.88
C LEU A 16 14.80 22.54 -30.05
N TRP A 17 13.54 22.33 -30.41
CA TRP A 17 12.42 22.65 -29.52
C TRP A 17 12.49 21.71 -28.32
N PHE A 18 13.14 22.15 -27.25
CA PHE A 18 13.01 21.53 -25.94
C PHE A 18 11.62 21.87 -25.40
N SER A 19 10.64 21.03 -25.71
CA SER A 19 9.39 21.01 -24.94
C SER A 19 9.75 20.69 -23.50
N LYS A 20 9.52 21.64 -22.58
CA LYS A 20 9.60 21.34 -21.14
C LYS A 20 8.55 20.28 -20.84
N ALA A 21 8.98 19.06 -20.57
CA ALA A 21 8.11 18.03 -20.05
C ALA A 21 7.85 18.37 -18.57
N ASP A 22 6.70 18.95 -18.29
CA ASP A 22 6.24 19.12 -16.91
C ASP A 22 5.87 17.74 -16.37
N ALA A 23 6.67 17.25 -15.43
CA ALA A 23 6.36 16.03 -14.70
C ALA A 23 5.10 16.29 -13.86
N GLN A 24 4.02 15.53 -14.09
CA GLN A 24 2.79 15.66 -13.35
C GLN A 24 3.04 15.31 -11.88
N THR A 25 2.90 16.28 -10.97
CA THR A 25 2.95 16.04 -9.53
C THR A 25 1.69 15.28 -9.13
N LYS A 26 1.86 14.10 -8.52
CA LYS A 26 0.73 13.35 -7.95
C LYS A 26 0.31 14.05 -6.65
N PRO A 27 -1.00 14.25 -6.42
CA PRO A 27 -1.48 14.89 -5.19
C PRO A 27 -1.42 13.97 -3.96
N TYR A 28 -0.91 12.74 -4.11
CA TYR A 28 -0.83 11.72 -3.07
C TYR A 28 0.53 11.01 -3.07
N ASP A 29 0.95 10.52 -1.90
CA ASP A 29 2.20 9.78 -1.72
C ASP A 29 1.97 8.27 -1.55
N SER A 30 2.17 7.50 -2.61
CA SER A 30 2.13 6.03 -2.56
C SER A 30 3.38 5.39 -1.93
N THR A 31 4.45 6.16 -1.73
CA THR A 31 5.74 5.71 -1.19
C THR A 31 5.80 5.81 0.33
N TYR A 32 4.80 6.44 0.96
CA TYR A 32 4.74 6.61 2.41
C TYR A 32 4.89 5.30 3.18
N ARG A 33 5.86 5.23 4.10
CA ARG A 33 5.99 4.12 5.06
C ARG A 33 6.14 4.68 6.48
N PRO A 34 5.45 4.11 7.49
CA PRO A 34 5.59 4.57 8.86
C PRO A 34 6.99 4.27 9.42
N GLY A 35 7.44 5.01 10.43
CA GLY A 35 8.82 4.94 10.92
C GLY A 35 9.29 3.54 11.33
N LYS A 36 8.41 2.72 11.92
CA LYS A 36 8.73 1.33 12.32
C LYS A 36 8.57 0.29 11.21
N TYR A 37 8.20 0.69 9.99
CA TYR A 37 7.89 -0.23 8.90
C TYR A 37 9.04 -1.19 8.61
N LYS A 38 10.24 -0.67 8.35
CA LYS A 38 11.41 -1.49 7.99
C LYS A 38 11.81 -2.45 9.11
N GLU A 39 11.78 -1.99 10.35
CA GLU A 39 12.07 -2.81 11.54
C GLU A 39 11.08 -3.96 11.69
N LEU A 40 9.78 -3.67 11.61
CA LEU A 40 8.73 -4.67 11.76
C LEU A 40 8.73 -5.66 10.58
N VAL A 41 8.92 -5.21 9.35
CA VAL A 41 9.08 -6.10 8.19
C VAL A 41 10.29 -7.01 8.38
N LYS A 42 11.43 -6.50 8.85
CA LYS A 42 12.61 -7.33 9.16
C LYS A 42 12.28 -8.37 10.24
N LYS A 43 11.60 -7.95 11.30
CA LYS A 43 11.15 -8.87 12.36
C LYS A 43 10.24 -9.97 11.82
N PHE A 44 9.22 -9.62 11.02
CA PHE A 44 8.28 -10.59 10.45
C PHE A 44 8.97 -11.60 9.52
N ASN A 45 9.97 -11.17 8.75
CA ASN A 45 10.76 -12.06 7.91
C ASN A 45 11.67 -13.01 8.71
N ALA A 46 12.16 -12.56 9.87
CA ALA A 46 13.01 -13.37 10.75
C ALA A 46 12.21 -14.35 11.63
N GLU A 47 10.90 -14.11 11.83
CA GLU A 47 10.05 -14.99 12.62
C GLU A 47 9.91 -16.38 11.96
N PRO A 48 10.19 -17.49 12.67
CA PRO A 48 10.02 -18.83 12.14
C PRO A 48 8.61 -19.07 11.59
N ILE A 49 8.51 -19.87 10.53
CA ILE A 49 7.24 -20.27 9.93
C ILE A 49 6.74 -21.52 10.65
N ALA A 50 5.55 -21.42 11.26
CA ALA A 50 4.84 -22.55 11.83
C ALA A 50 3.81 -23.14 10.83
N LYS A 51 3.39 -24.39 11.04
CA LYS A 51 2.32 -25.00 10.24
C LYS A 51 0.96 -24.50 10.71
N LYS A 52 0.06 -24.22 9.75
CA LYS A 52 -1.33 -23.78 10.00
C LYS A 52 -1.43 -22.44 10.76
N GLU A 53 -0.60 -21.47 10.38
CA GLU A 53 -0.67 -20.11 10.90
C GLU A 53 -2.00 -19.41 10.52
N TYR A 54 -2.41 -18.48 11.37
CA TYR A 54 -3.53 -17.56 11.14
C TYR A 54 -2.98 -16.14 11.12
N VAL A 55 -2.90 -15.53 9.95
CA VAL A 55 -2.22 -14.24 9.79
C VAL A 55 -3.23 -13.11 9.87
N PHE A 56 -2.98 -12.14 10.75
CA PHE A 56 -3.73 -10.89 10.85
C PHE A 56 -2.89 -9.78 10.21
N LEU A 57 -3.26 -9.36 9.00
CA LEU A 57 -2.51 -8.43 8.16
C LEU A 57 -3.22 -7.07 8.14
N GLY A 58 -2.51 -6.00 8.47
CA GLY A 58 -3.11 -4.66 8.42
C GLY A 58 -2.26 -3.54 9.00
N ASN A 59 -2.95 -2.52 9.50
CA ASN A 59 -2.36 -1.31 10.06
C ASN A 59 -2.35 -1.31 11.60
N SER A 60 -2.46 -0.13 12.23
CA SER A 60 -2.49 0.06 13.68
C SER A 60 -3.62 -0.69 14.38
N ILE A 61 -4.79 -0.79 13.74
CA ILE A 61 -5.95 -1.52 14.29
C ILE A 61 -5.58 -2.98 14.51
N THR A 62 -4.90 -3.56 13.52
CA THR A 62 -4.37 -4.93 13.59
C THR A 62 -3.18 -5.03 14.56
N ALA A 63 -2.27 -4.04 14.53
CA ALA A 63 -1.04 -4.04 15.31
C ALA A 63 -1.29 -3.97 16.83
N GLY A 64 -2.35 -3.28 17.25
CA GLY A 64 -2.66 -3.02 18.66
C GLY A 64 -3.13 -4.25 19.46
N THR A 65 -3.26 -5.42 18.83
CA THR A 65 -3.86 -6.62 19.44
C THR A 65 -2.86 -7.76 19.57
N ASP A 66 -2.80 -8.41 20.72
CA ASP A 66 -2.21 -9.73 20.85
C ASP A 66 -3.25 -10.79 20.44
N TRP A 67 -3.31 -11.07 19.14
CA TRP A 67 -4.27 -12.02 18.55
C TRP A 67 -4.14 -13.43 19.12
N SER A 68 -2.91 -13.84 19.47
CA SER A 68 -2.65 -15.17 20.00
C SER A 68 -3.28 -15.36 21.37
N LYS A 69 -3.14 -14.35 22.23
CA LYS A 69 -3.75 -14.31 23.56
C LYS A 69 -5.26 -14.10 23.48
N LEU A 70 -5.71 -13.12 22.71
CA LEU A 70 -7.13 -12.77 22.58
C LEU A 70 -7.99 -13.96 22.15
N LEU A 71 -7.49 -14.73 21.17
CA LEU A 71 -8.24 -15.84 20.57
C LEU A 71 -7.87 -17.20 21.15
N SER A 72 -6.98 -17.26 22.15
CA SER A 72 -6.39 -18.52 22.63
C SER A 72 -5.86 -19.39 21.48
N LEU A 73 -5.19 -18.73 20.53
CA LEU A 73 -4.73 -19.30 19.27
C LEU A 73 -3.22 -19.03 19.10
N PRO A 74 -2.34 -19.90 19.62
CA PRO A 74 -0.88 -19.68 19.58
C PRO A 74 -0.30 -19.56 18.15
N GLN A 75 -1.03 -20.07 17.16
CA GLN A 75 -0.70 -19.99 15.73
C GLN A 75 -1.08 -18.64 15.08
N ALA A 76 -1.72 -17.72 15.82
CA ALA A 76 -2.07 -16.40 15.33
C ALA A 76 -0.82 -15.52 15.21
N LYS A 77 -0.60 -14.96 14.03
CA LYS A 77 0.53 -14.09 13.72
C LYS A 77 0.04 -12.68 13.45
N ASN A 78 0.48 -11.74 14.29
CA ASN A 78 0.22 -10.32 14.06
C ASN A 78 1.19 -9.79 12.99
N ARG A 79 0.63 -9.31 11.88
CA ARG A 79 1.31 -8.62 10.77
C ARG A 79 0.74 -7.22 10.56
N GLY A 80 0.29 -6.60 11.65
CA GLY A 80 -0.11 -5.20 11.73
C GLY A 80 1.10 -4.27 11.85
N ILE A 81 1.08 -3.17 11.10
CA ILE A 81 2.06 -2.08 11.24
C ILE A 81 1.31 -0.76 11.41
N SER A 82 1.49 -0.07 12.53
CA SER A 82 0.83 1.22 12.77
C SER A 82 1.16 2.24 11.68
N GLY A 83 0.12 2.83 11.09
CA GLY A 83 0.24 3.79 9.99
C GLY A 83 0.42 3.18 8.59
N ASP A 84 0.48 1.85 8.46
CA ASP A 84 0.66 1.19 7.16
C ASP A 84 -0.51 1.46 6.21
N ILE A 85 -0.20 1.46 4.91
CA ILE A 85 -1.12 1.72 3.80
C ILE A 85 -1.15 0.52 2.84
N THR A 86 -2.09 0.48 1.90
CA THR A 86 -2.21 -0.64 0.95
C THR A 86 -0.93 -0.88 0.15
N PHE A 87 -0.21 0.17 -0.22
CA PHE A 87 1.08 0.08 -0.92
C PHE A 87 2.16 -0.58 -0.06
N GLY A 88 2.23 -0.27 1.24
CA GLY A 88 3.16 -0.93 2.16
C GLY A 88 2.81 -2.39 2.35
N VAL A 89 1.52 -2.71 2.52
CA VAL A 89 1.07 -4.12 2.56
C VAL A 89 1.50 -4.89 1.31
N LEU A 90 1.36 -4.31 0.12
CA LEU A 90 1.78 -4.94 -1.13
C LEU A 90 3.29 -5.26 -1.17
N GLU A 91 4.13 -4.36 -0.69
CA GLU A 91 5.58 -4.56 -0.66
C GLU A 91 6.00 -5.71 0.25
N ARG A 92 5.38 -5.83 1.44
CA ARG A 92 5.69 -6.89 2.40
C ARG A 92 4.84 -8.15 2.25
N LEU A 93 3.92 -8.19 1.28
CA LEU A 93 2.96 -9.28 1.12
C LEU A 93 3.62 -10.65 0.91
N GLN A 94 4.81 -10.68 0.30
CA GLN A 94 5.46 -11.94 -0.05
C GLN A 94 5.75 -12.81 1.18
N GLU A 95 6.14 -12.19 2.29
CA GLU A 95 6.36 -12.88 3.57
C GLU A 95 5.10 -13.60 4.08
N VAL A 96 3.92 -13.00 3.92
CA VAL A 96 2.64 -13.63 4.28
C VAL A 96 2.33 -14.79 3.34
N ILE A 97 2.63 -14.65 2.04
CA ILE A 97 2.39 -15.69 1.04
C ILE A 97 3.29 -16.91 1.29
N ASP A 98 4.57 -16.68 1.59
CA ASP A 98 5.57 -17.74 1.79
C ASP A 98 5.27 -18.61 3.02
N ARG A 99 4.59 -18.03 4.03
CA ARG A 99 4.08 -18.74 5.21
C ARG A 99 2.99 -19.76 4.90
N LYS A 100 2.29 -19.60 3.77
CA LYS A 100 1.14 -20.42 3.36
C LYS A 100 0.13 -20.63 4.51
N PRO A 101 -0.39 -19.54 5.13
CA PRO A 101 -1.23 -19.66 6.31
C PRO A 101 -2.55 -20.38 5.99
N ALA A 102 -3.18 -20.97 7.00
CA ALA A 102 -4.50 -21.55 6.85
C ALA A 102 -5.53 -20.45 6.51
N LYS A 103 -5.43 -19.31 7.19
CA LYS A 103 -6.30 -18.15 7.00
C LYS A 103 -5.47 -16.87 7.06
N VAL A 104 -5.84 -15.89 6.23
CA VAL A 104 -5.36 -14.52 6.33
C VAL A 104 -6.54 -13.58 6.47
N PHE A 105 -6.46 -12.71 7.46
CA PHE A 105 -7.44 -11.69 7.79
C PHE A 105 -6.84 -10.33 7.45
N VAL A 106 -7.43 -9.60 6.50
CA VAL A 106 -6.89 -8.35 5.97
C VAL A 106 -7.80 -7.19 6.38
N LEU A 107 -7.23 -6.20 7.06
CA LEU A 107 -7.89 -4.92 7.38
C LEU A 107 -6.89 -3.78 7.12
N ILE A 108 -7.06 -3.09 5.99
CA ILE A 108 -6.14 -2.05 5.52
C ILE A 108 -6.88 -1.05 4.64
N GLY A 109 -6.42 0.20 4.55
CA GLY A 109 -6.98 1.23 3.65
C GLY A 109 -7.31 2.55 4.34
N ILE A 110 -7.64 2.55 5.64
CA ILE A 110 -8.02 3.80 6.33
C ILE A 110 -6.91 4.87 6.34
N ASN A 111 -5.64 4.44 6.33
CA ASN A 111 -4.50 5.35 6.26
C ASN A 111 -4.23 5.86 4.84
N ASP A 112 -4.69 5.14 3.83
CA ASP A 112 -4.69 5.58 2.43
C ASP A 112 -5.73 6.70 2.27
N VAL A 113 -6.95 6.46 2.78
CA VAL A 113 -8.04 7.45 2.84
C VAL A 113 -7.60 8.71 3.60
N SER A 114 -6.93 8.57 4.74
CA SER A 114 -6.42 9.70 5.52
C SER A 114 -5.26 10.47 4.84
N ARG A 115 -4.78 10.00 3.69
CA ARG A 115 -3.68 10.58 2.91
C ARG A 115 -4.14 10.97 1.51
N ASP A 116 -5.46 11.04 1.30
CA ASP A 116 -6.08 11.42 0.03
C ASP A 116 -5.61 10.56 -1.16
N ILE A 117 -5.26 9.29 -0.90
CA ILE A 117 -5.01 8.33 -1.96
C ILE A 117 -6.34 8.03 -2.65
N PRO A 118 -6.43 8.13 -4.00
CA PRO A 118 -7.65 7.84 -4.73
C PRO A 118 -8.22 6.45 -4.44
N ASP A 119 -9.53 6.36 -4.20
CA ASP A 119 -10.22 5.11 -3.88
C ASP A 119 -9.99 4.02 -4.94
N SER A 120 -9.94 4.42 -6.22
CA SER A 120 -9.64 3.50 -7.33
C SER A 120 -8.28 2.81 -7.19
N LEU A 121 -7.28 3.47 -6.62
CA LEU A 121 -5.96 2.87 -6.35
C LEU A 121 -5.99 1.97 -5.12
N ILE A 122 -6.78 2.33 -4.10
CA ILE A 122 -7.01 1.50 -2.92
C ILE A 122 -7.68 0.17 -3.36
N LEU A 123 -8.77 0.24 -4.12
CA LEU A 123 -9.46 -0.93 -4.69
C LEU A 123 -8.57 -1.76 -5.60
N ARG A 124 -7.78 -1.10 -6.46
CA ARG A 124 -6.77 -1.80 -7.27
C ARG A 124 -5.79 -2.57 -6.39
N ASN A 125 -5.30 -1.97 -5.31
CA ASN A 125 -4.38 -2.63 -4.41
C ASN A 125 -5.05 -3.78 -3.64
N TYR A 126 -6.32 -3.66 -3.24
CA TYR A 126 -7.09 -4.76 -2.66
C TYR A 126 -7.15 -5.95 -3.61
N LYS A 127 -7.50 -5.73 -4.88
CA LYS A 127 -7.53 -6.77 -5.93
C LYS A 127 -6.16 -7.45 -6.07
N ILE A 128 -5.08 -6.66 -6.16
CA ILE A 128 -3.71 -7.21 -6.26
C ILE A 128 -3.33 -8.03 -5.01
N ILE A 129 -3.68 -7.57 -3.80
CA ILE A 129 -3.42 -8.31 -2.55
C ILE A 129 -4.10 -9.68 -2.62
N ILE A 130 -5.40 -9.70 -2.94
CA ILE A 130 -6.21 -10.93 -3.04
C ILE A 130 -5.64 -11.87 -4.10
N GLU A 131 -5.36 -11.35 -5.30
CA GLU A 131 -4.83 -12.13 -6.42
C GLU A 131 -3.46 -12.75 -6.11
N ARG A 132 -2.54 -11.97 -5.52
CA ARG A 132 -1.21 -12.47 -5.16
C ARG A 132 -1.28 -13.56 -4.09
N ILE A 133 -2.14 -13.41 -3.08
CA ILE A 133 -2.35 -14.45 -2.06
C ILE A 133 -2.93 -15.71 -2.71
N ARG A 134 -3.99 -15.59 -3.52
CA ARG A 134 -4.59 -16.74 -4.22
C ARG A 134 -3.58 -17.50 -5.09
N LYS A 135 -2.71 -16.76 -5.80
CA LYS A 135 -1.70 -17.35 -6.69
C LYS A 135 -0.57 -18.03 -5.93
N GLY A 136 0.00 -17.37 -4.92
CA GLY A 136 1.18 -17.85 -4.20
C GLY A 136 0.88 -18.80 -3.04
N SER A 137 -0.34 -18.75 -2.49
CA SER A 137 -0.80 -19.62 -1.42
C SER A 137 -2.23 -20.12 -1.67
N LYS A 138 -2.36 -21.02 -2.65
CA LYS A 138 -3.64 -21.53 -3.18
C LYS A 138 -4.60 -22.13 -2.13
N LYS A 139 -4.08 -22.58 -0.99
CA LYS A 139 -4.88 -23.18 0.10
C LYS A 139 -5.26 -22.19 1.20
N THR A 140 -4.72 -20.97 1.17
CA THR A 140 -5.05 -19.93 2.16
C THR A 140 -6.45 -19.42 1.92
N GLN A 141 -7.28 -19.45 2.97
CA GLN A 141 -8.56 -18.77 2.97
C GLN A 141 -8.36 -17.27 3.28
N ILE A 142 -8.95 -16.41 2.46
CA ILE A 142 -8.82 -14.96 2.60
C ILE A 142 -10.11 -14.41 3.20
N TYR A 143 -9.97 -13.67 4.29
CA TYR A 143 -11.01 -12.87 4.91
C TYR A 143 -10.61 -11.41 4.76
N PHE A 144 -11.24 -10.70 3.83
CA PHE A 144 -10.99 -9.29 3.59
C PHE A 144 -12.08 -8.50 4.30
N TYR A 145 -11.71 -7.68 5.27
CA TYR A 145 -12.68 -6.92 6.07
C TYR A 145 -12.94 -5.56 5.45
N THR A 146 -14.19 -5.11 5.59
CA THR A 146 -14.58 -3.72 5.36
C THR A 146 -13.83 -2.80 6.32
N LEU A 147 -13.61 -1.56 5.88
CA LEU A 147 -13.12 -0.49 6.73
C LEU A 147 -14.11 -0.21 7.86
N LEU A 148 -13.56 0.03 9.05
CA LEU A 148 -14.33 0.40 10.23
C LEU A 148 -14.76 1.88 10.14
N PRO A 149 -15.92 2.23 10.72
CA PRO A 149 -16.34 3.62 10.80
C PRO A 149 -15.40 4.45 11.68
N VAL A 150 -15.37 5.76 11.42
CA VAL A 150 -14.63 6.74 12.22
C VAL A 150 -15.62 7.66 12.95
N ASN A 151 -15.17 8.28 14.05
CA ASN A 151 -15.99 9.21 14.80
C ASN A 151 -15.30 10.58 14.86
N ALA A 152 -15.84 11.54 14.11
CA ALA A 152 -15.32 12.90 14.00
C ALA A 152 -15.41 13.72 15.30
N SER A 153 -16.21 13.28 16.28
CA SER A 153 -16.31 13.96 17.58
C SER A 153 -15.05 13.85 18.43
N PHE A 154 -14.13 12.93 18.10
CA PHE A 154 -12.83 12.82 18.76
C PHE A 154 -11.77 13.57 17.95
N GLU A 155 -11.23 14.70 18.41
CA GLU A 155 -10.36 15.55 17.56
C GLU A 155 -8.90 15.06 17.39
N LYS A 156 -8.60 13.81 17.72
CA LYS A 156 -7.21 13.30 17.80
C LYS A 156 -6.57 13.03 16.43
N PHE A 157 -7.35 12.54 15.46
CA PHE A 157 -6.84 12.12 14.15
C PHE A 157 -7.58 12.85 13.01
N LYS A 158 -7.39 14.17 12.91
CA LYS A 158 -8.16 15.05 12.02
C LYS A 158 -8.25 14.58 10.57
N ASN A 159 -7.17 14.01 10.03
CA ASN A 159 -7.13 13.57 8.63
C ASN A 159 -7.95 12.30 8.36
N HIS A 160 -8.38 11.59 9.42
CA HIS A 160 -9.22 10.41 9.30
C HIS A 160 -10.71 10.74 9.33
N TYR A 161 -11.10 11.97 9.69
CA TYR A 161 -12.49 12.38 9.85
C TYR A 161 -13.04 13.10 8.63
N GLY A 162 -14.37 13.07 8.45
CA GLY A 162 -15.02 13.62 7.26
C GLY A 162 -14.70 12.82 6.00
N LYS A 163 -14.43 11.52 6.18
CA LYS A 163 -14.02 10.58 5.13
C LYS A 163 -15.02 9.43 4.97
N ASP A 164 -16.21 9.60 5.54
CA ASP A 164 -17.26 8.58 5.63
C ASP A 164 -17.69 8.08 4.25
N ASP A 165 -17.85 8.98 3.27
CA ASP A 165 -18.22 8.61 1.90
C ASP A 165 -17.16 7.73 1.22
N HIS A 166 -15.87 8.00 1.45
CA HIS A 166 -14.78 7.16 0.94
C HIS A 166 -14.79 5.77 1.60
N ILE A 167 -15.04 5.73 2.91
CA ILE A 167 -15.14 4.47 3.67
C ILE A 167 -16.31 3.62 3.15
N LEU A 168 -17.48 4.23 2.97
CA LEU A 168 -18.68 3.56 2.48
C LEU A 168 -18.48 3.06 1.04
N TYR A 169 -17.96 3.92 0.15
CA TYR A 169 -17.65 3.54 -1.22
C TYR A 169 -16.70 2.34 -1.30
N LEU A 170 -15.60 2.37 -0.54
CA LEU A 170 -14.67 1.24 -0.51
C LEU A 170 -15.29 -0.04 0.06
N ASN A 171 -16.19 0.08 1.03
CA ASN A 171 -16.86 -1.08 1.63
C ASN A 171 -17.86 -1.75 0.70
N ASP A 172 -18.54 -0.98 -0.16
CA ASP A 172 -19.51 -1.50 -1.12
C ASP A 172 -18.84 -2.23 -2.31
N GLU A 173 -17.55 -2.00 -2.54
CA GLU A 173 -16.79 -2.50 -3.69
C GLU A 173 -15.92 -3.75 -3.40
N ILE A 174 -15.88 -4.25 -2.16
CA ILE A 174 -15.11 -5.45 -1.77
C ILE A 174 -15.95 -6.71 -1.60
#